data_AF-A0A2V5HXN4-F1
#
_entry.id   AF-A0A2V5HXN4-F1
#
_cell.length_a   1.000
_cell.length_b   1.000
_cell.length_c   1.000
_cell.angle_alpha   90.00
_cell.angle_beta   90.00
_cell.angle_gamma   90.00
#
_symmetry.space_group_name_H-M   'P 1'
#
loop_
_entity.id
_entity.type
_entity.pdbx_description
1 polymer ?
#
loop_
_entity_poly.entity_id
_entity_poly.type
_entity_poly.pdbx_seq_one_letter_code
_entity_poly.pdbx_strand_id
1 'polypeptide(L)'
;MGREIQVAVLDSGCMKPPGEFPQLAGFEDLVRGGTVCYDKSGHGTEIVSLMTSLSCTIKVQVRRIGDGGADLEVGGQIIADAIRQAAEDPRNDIICMAFYVPEDDRISRAIDEAFKHRNGHIMFIAAATAAKCSEVMFPASHRYVIAARPLDLTGSLWSDQPLVRKSPREVVIETLGECVPVADSKQIKVYRSGSSIAAAILVAIAAALLESVDLGRKQRKGWRLRCEV
;
A
#
# COMPACT_ATOMS: atom_id res chain seq x y z
N MET A 1 18.09 15.34 5.50
CA MET A 1 16.98 14.56 4.91
C MET A 1 16.53 13.50 5.91
N GLY A 2 15.23 13.23 5.97
CA GLY A 2 14.65 12.15 6.80
C GLY A 2 15.06 10.77 6.30
N ARG A 3 14.58 9.72 6.99
CA ARG A 3 14.80 8.33 6.55
C ARG A 3 13.91 8.03 5.35
N GLU A 4 14.43 7.30 4.37
CA GLU A 4 13.61 6.74 3.29
C GLU A 4 12.68 5.66 3.85
N ILE A 5 11.38 5.78 3.58
CA ILE A 5 10.36 4.83 4.02
C ILE A 5 10.18 3.77 2.94
N GLN A 6 10.30 2.50 3.31
CA GLN A 6 10.24 1.41 2.35
C GLN A 6 8.84 0.80 2.34
N VAL A 7 8.28 0.66 1.15
CA VAL A 7 6.92 0.18 0.92
C VAL A 7 6.97 -1.01 -0.01
N ALA A 8 6.47 -2.16 0.44
CA ALA A 8 6.17 -3.28 -0.43
C ALA A 8 4.76 -3.09 -1.03
N VAL A 9 4.66 -3.03 -2.35
CA VAL A 9 3.38 -2.95 -3.08
C VAL A 9 3.08 -4.32 -3.66
N LEU A 10 1.97 -4.90 -3.21
CA LEU A 10 1.41 -6.16 -3.70
C LEU A 10 0.27 -5.82 -4.67
N ASP A 11 0.50 -5.91 -5.97
CA ASP A 11 -0.50 -5.51 -6.99
C ASP A 11 -0.26 -6.19 -8.35
N SER A 12 -0.82 -5.65 -9.43
CA SER A 12 -0.70 -6.17 -10.80
C SER A 12 0.70 -6.02 -11.41
N GLY A 13 1.60 -5.34 -10.71
CA GLY A 13 2.98 -5.12 -11.07
C GLY A 13 3.31 -3.64 -11.24
N CYS A 14 4.34 -3.35 -12.03
CA CYS A 14 4.68 -1.99 -12.41
C CYS A 14 5.37 -2.01 -13.77
N MET A 15 4.96 -1.12 -14.69
CA MET A 15 5.71 -0.80 -15.89
C MET A 15 6.70 0.30 -15.56
N LYS A 16 7.99 0.06 -15.80
CA LYS A 16 9.03 1.09 -15.68
C LYS A 16 9.20 1.77 -17.05
N PRO A 17 8.86 3.07 -17.22
CA PRO A 17 9.40 3.83 -18.33
C PRO A 17 10.92 3.92 -18.15
N PRO A 18 11.71 3.91 -19.23
CA PRO A 18 13.16 4.08 -19.13
C PRO A 18 13.51 5.35 -18.32
N GLY A 19 14.20 5.19 -17.17
CA GLY A 19 14.80 6.29 -16.41
C GLY A 19 13.99 6.93 -15.27
N GLU A 20 12.71 6.63 -15.05
CA GLU A 20 11.83 7.60 -14.36
C GLU A 20 11.20 7.22 -13.00
N PHE A 21 11.47 6.03 -12.45
CA PHE A 21 11.13 5.73 -11.05
C PHE A 21 12.38 5.64 -10.18
N PRO A 22 13.01 6.77 -9.78
CA PRO A 22 14.16 6.75 -8.87
C PRO A 22 13.81 6.18 -7.48
N GLN A 23 12.51 6.09 -7.18
CA GLN A 23 11.97 5.53 -5.96
C GLN A 23 11.69 4.02 -6.07
N LEU A 24 11.68 3.42 -7.27
CA LEU A 24 11.52 1.97 -7.40
C LEU A 24 12.82 1.26 -7.00
N ALA A 25 12.80 0.66 -5.81
CA ALA A 25 13.93 -0.04 -5.20
C ALA A 25 14.02 -1.52 -5.63
N GLY A 26 12.93 -2.12 -6.10
CA GLY A 26 12.93 -3.51 -6.55
C GLY A 26 11.62 -3.90 -7.22
N PHE A 27 11.68 -4.95 -8.04
CA PHE A 27 10.53 -5.57 -8.67
C PHE A 27 10.71 -7.08 -8.70
N GLU A 28 9.65 -7.82 -8.40
CA GLU A 28 9.59 -9.27 -8.49
C GLU A 28 8.23 -9.71 -9.03
N ASP A 29 8.22 -10.62 -10.01
CA ASP A 29 7.00 -11.25 -10.52
C ASP A 29 6.81 -12.63 -9.88
N LEU A 30 5.87 -12.73 -8.94
CA LEU A 30 5.58 -13.99 -8.24
C LEU A 30 4.64 -14.91 -9.02
N VAL A 31 4.06 -14.43 -10.12
CA VAL A 31 3.16 -15.22 -10.96
C VAL A 31 3.95 -15.95 -12.05
N ARG A 32 4.91 -15.26 -12.68
CA ARG A 32 5.70 -15.81 -13.80
C ARG A 32 7.15 -16.11 -13.42
N GLY A 33 7.60 -15.60 -12.27
CA GLY A 33 9.01 -15.57 -11.91
C GLY A 33 9.76 -14.45 -12.65
N GLY A 34 10.75 -13.87 -11.98
CA GLY A 34 11.69 -12.93 -12.56
C GLY A 34 11.57 -11.51 -12.01
N THR A 35 12.47 -10.64 -12.47
CA THR A 35 12.67 -9.27 -11.93
C THR A 35 12.46 -8.19 -12.98
N VAL A 36 11.93 -8.55 -14.16
CA VAL A 36 11.65 -7.61 -15.24
C VAL A 36 10.29 -6.98 -15.02
N CYS A 37 10.27 -5.65 -14.88
CA CYS A 37 9.05 -4.87 -14.67
C CYS A 37 7.99 -5.20 -15.73
N TYR A 38 6.82 -5.59 -15.24
CA TYR A 38 5.66 -5.95 -16.05
C TYR A 38 4.39 -5.55 -15.31
N ASP A 39 3.46 -4.92 -16.01
CA ASP A 39 2.09 -4.69 -15.55
C ASP A 39 1.16 -4.55 -16.75
N LYS A 40 0.33 -5.58 -16.96
CA LYS A 40 -0.63 -5.61 -18.06
C LYS A 40 -1.89 -4.80 -17.74
N SER A 41 -2.28 -4.78 -16.47
CA SER A 41 -3.50 -4.13 -15.99
C SER A 41 -3.32 -2.61 -15.93
N GLY A 42 -2.12 -2.17 -15.55
CA GLY A 42 -1.79 -0.76 -15.31
C GLY A 42 -2.13 -0.31 -13.88
N HIS A 43 -2.96 -1.06 -13.15
CA HIS A 43 -3.40 -0.71 -11.80
C HIS A 43 -2.22 -0.54 -10.84
N GLY A 44 -1.32 -1.52 -10.75
CA GLY A 44 -0.13 -1.42 -9.89
C GLY A 44 0.78 -0.26 -10.29
N THR A 45 0.94 0.01 -11.59
CA THR A 45 1.69 1.18 -12.08
C THR A 45 1.06 2.49 -11.63
N GLU A 46 -0.26 2.63 -11.72
CA GLU A 46 -1.01 3.82 -11.27
C GLU A 46 -0.83 4.04 -9.75
N ILE A 47 -0.89 2.96 -8.96
CA ILE A 47 -0.69 2.98 -7.50
C ILE A 47 0.73 3.42 -7.13
N VAL A 48 1.74 2.83 -7.76
CA VAL A 48 3.15 3.19 -7.54
C VAL A 48 3.42 4.64 -7.98
N SER A 49 2.90 5.05 -9.14
CA SER A 49 3.01 6.41 -9.63
C SER A 49 2.42 7.42 -8.64
N LEU A 50 1.21 7.16 -8.15
CA LEU A 50 0.55 8.04 -7.19
C LEU A 50 1.38 8.18 -5.91
N MET A 51 1.79 7.07 -5.27
CA MET A 51 2.58 7.13 -4.03
C MET A 51 3.86 7.95 -4.22
N THR A 52 4.61 7.66 -5.28
CA THR A 52 5.90 8.29 -5.55
C THR A 52 5.77 9.77 -5.93
N SER A 53 4.64 10.17 -6.53
CA SER A 53 4.34 11.58 -6.80
C SER A 53 4.03 12.40 -5.55
N LEU A 54 3.51 11.75 -4.50
CA LEU A 54 3.09 12.39 -3.25
C LEU A 54 4.25 12.53 -2.24
N SER A 55 5.26 11.66 -2.31
CA SER A 55 6.43 11.77 -1.45
C SER A 55 7.70 11.22 -2.10
N CYS A 56 8.74 12.06 -2.13
CA CYS A 56 10.07 11.68 -2.60
C CYS A 56 10.82 10.72 -1.65
N THR A 57 10.33 10.53 -0.42
CA THR A 57 10.98 9.68 0.60
C THR A 57 10.51 8.24 0.58
N ILE A 58 9.45 7.94 -0.18
CA ILE A 58 8.98 6.57 -0.38
C ILE A 58 9.92 5.85 -1.34
N LYS A 59 10.37 4.66 -0.94
CA LYS A 59 11.02 3.68 -1.82
C LYS A 59 10.12 2.48 -1.96
N VAL A 60 9.87 2.06 -3.19
CA VAL A 60 8.87 1.05 -3.51
C VAL A 60 9.55 -0.24 -3.95
N GLN A 61 9.14 -1.36 -3.34
CA GLN A 61 9.40 -2.70 -3.83
C GLN A 61 8.09 -3.29 -4.34
N VAL A 62 8.01 -3.58 -5.62
CA VAL A 62 6.80 -4.14 -6.22
C VAL A 62 6.91 -5.66 -6.25
N ARG A 63 5.88 -6.35 -5.79
CA ARG A 63 5.70 -7.79 -5.97
C ARG A 63 4.40 -8.01 -6.74
N ARG A 64 4.52 -8.49 -7.98
CA ARG A 64 3.37 -8.77 -8.83
C ARG A 64 2.70 -10.06 -8.39
N ILE A 65 1.40 -9.97 -8.11
CA ILE A 65 0.58 -11.08 -7.57
C ILE A 65 -0.55 -11.54 -8.51
N GLY A 66 -0.77 -10.87 -9.65
CA GLY A 66 -1.79 -11.21 -10.65
C GLY A 66 -1.92 -10.12 -11.71
N ASP A 67 -2.91 -10.18 -12.60
CA ASP A 67 -3.32 -9.04 -13.44
C ASP A 67 -4.57 -8.30 -12.87
N GLY A 68 -5.03 -8.68 -11.67
CA GLY A 68 -6.23 -8.15 -11.03
C GLY A 68 -7.48 -9.00 -11.25
N GLY A 69 -8.59 -8.64 -10.59
CA GLY A 69 -9.87 -9.33 -10.72
C GLY A 69 -9.79 -10.82 -10.36
N ALA A 70 -10.30 -11.69 -11.24
CA ALA A 70 -10.39 -13.13 -11.03
C ALA A 70 -9.03 -13.80 -10.74
N ASP A 71 -7.92 -13.26 -11.27
CA ASP A 71 -6.58 -13.81 -11.00
C ASP A 71 -6.21 -13.71 -9.51
N LEU A 72 -6.68 -12.68 -8.82
CA LEU A 72 -6.43 -12.50 -7.39
C LEU A 72 -7.32 -13.40 -6.53
N GLU A 73 -8.54 -13.72 -7.00
CA GLU A 73 -9.48 -14.58 -6.28
C GLU A 73 -8.98 -16.02 -6.15
N VAL A 74 -8.24 -16.51 -7.15
CA VAL A 74 -7.63 -17.85 -7.13
C VAL A 74 -6.16 -17.84 -6.66
N GLY A 75 -5.56 -16.66 -6.53
CA GLY A 75 -4.15 -16.44 -6.23
C GLY A 75 -3.77 -16.45 -4.75
N GLY A 76 -4.61 -16.96 -3.84
CA GLY A 76 -4.43 -16.81 -2.39
C GLY A 76 -3.05 -17.25 -1.83
N GLN A 77 -2.45 -18.29 -2.40
CA GLN A 77 -1.10 -18.72 -2.03
C GLN A 77 -0.02 -17.71 -2.47
N ILE A 78 -0.12 -17.19 -3.70
CA ILE A 78 0.82 -16.18 -4.23
C ILE A 78 0.76 -14.92 -3.36
N ILE A 79 -0.44 -14.48 -2.97
CA ILE A 79 -0.62 -13.32 -2.09
C ILE A 79 -0.01 -13.58 -0.71
N ALA A 80 -0.27 -14.76 -0.12
CA ALA A 80 0.28 -15.14 1.17
C ALA A 80 1.82 -15.15 1.15
N ASP A 81 2.43 -15.71 0.11
CA ASP A 81 3.89 -15.76 -0.04
C ASP A 81 4.48 -14.36 -0.28
N ALA A 82 3.79 -13.51 -1.04
CA ALA A 82 4.19 -12.13 -1.24
C ALA A 82 4.21 -11.34 0.08
N ILE A 83 3.23 -11.57 0.96
CA ILE A 83 3.19 -10.96 2.30
C ILE A 83 4.35 -11.44 3.16
N ARG A 84 4.63 -12.76 3.17
CA ARG A 84 5.75 -13.33 3.93
C ARG A 84 7.09 -12.76 3.45
N GLN A 85 7.36 -12.80 2.16
CA GLN A 85 8.59 -12.28 1.58
C GLN A 85 8.75 -10.77 1.80
N ALA A 86 7.66 -10.00 1.73
CA ALA A 86 7.70 -8.58 2.04
C ALA A 86 8.05 -8.32 3.52
N ALA A 87 7.58 -9.16 4.43
CA ALA A 87 7.88 -9.07 5.85
C ALA A 87 9.31 -9.53 6.18
N GLU A 88 9.84 -10.53 5.48
CA GLU A 88 11.22 -11.02 5.64
C GLU A 88 12.26 -9.94 5.34
N ASP A 89 11.96 -8.99 4.45
CA ASP A 89 12.83 -7.83 4.25
C ASP A 89 12.66 -6.82 5.41
N PRO A 90 13.65 -6.70 6.31
CA PRO A 90 13.55 -5.85 7.49
C PRO A 90 13.47 -4.36 7.14
N ARG A 91 13.76 -3.99 5.89
CA ARG A 91 13.69 -2.61 5.42
C ARG A 91 12.25 -2.15 5.22
N ASN A 92 11.34 -3.05 4.82
CA ASN A 92 9.94 -2.70 4.54
C ASN A 92 9.23 -2.23 5.81
N ASP A 93 8.74 -0.99 5.78
CA ASP A 93 7.97 -0.38 6.86
C ASP A 93 6.46 -0.62 6.68
N ILE A 94 6.03 -0.66 5.42
CA ILE A 94 4.61 -0.75 5.03
C ILE A 94 4.45 -1.82 3.95
N ILE A 95 3.42 -2.66 4.09
CA ILE A 95 2.89 -3.53 3.02
C ILE A 95 1.57 -2.92 2.55
N CYS A 96 1.53 -2.50 1.29
CA CYS A 96 0.36 -1.98 0.62
C CYS A 96 -0.31 -3.07 -0.22
N MET A 97 -1.58 -3.33 0.08
CA MET A 97 -2.46 -4.27 -0.61
C MET A 97 -3.62 -3.48 -1.23
N ALA A 98 -3.38 -2.81 -2.35
CA ALA A 98 -4.36 -1.92 -2.98
C ALA A 98 -5.46 -2.69 -3.75
N PHE A 99 -5.85 -3.86 -3.25
CA PHE A 99 -6.82 -4.78 -3.82
C PHE A 99 -7.71 -5.35 -2.72
N TYR A 100 -8.74 -6.09 -3.13
CA TYR A 100 -9.56 -6.92 -2.26
C TYR A 100 -9.74 -8.30 -2.89
N VAL A 101 -9.93 -9.32 -2.06
CA VAL A 101 -10.17 -10.72 -2.44
C VAL A 101 -11.15 -11.36 -1.46
N PRO A 102 -11.77 -12.51 -1.80
CA PRO A 102 -12.50 -13.30 -0.83
C PRO A 102 -11.63 -13.63 0.40
N GLU A 103 -12.26 -13.82 1.56
CA GLU A 103 -11.54 -14.21 2.77
C GLU A 103 -10.80 -15.53 2.55
N ASP A 104 -9.50 -15.54 2.87
CA ASP A 104 -8.61 -16.67 2.65
C ASP A 104 -7.70 -16.87 3.86
N ASP A 105 -7.81 -18.03 4.49
CA ASP A 105 -7.03 -18.40 5.67
C ASP A 105 -5.50 -18.33 5.43
N ARG A 106 -5.03 -18.58 4.21
CA ARG A 106 -3.60 -18.52 3.87
C ARG A 106 -3.09 -17.09 3.96
N ILE A 107 -3.86 -16.15 3.44
CA ILE A 107 -3.54 -14.72 3.49
C ILE A 107 -3.65 -14.22 4.93
N SER A 108 -4.72 -14.58 5.66
CA SER A 108 -4.87 -14.19 7.06
C SER A 108 -3.71 -14.70 7.93
N ARG A 109 -3.32 -15.98 7.79
CA ARG A 109 -2.15 -16.54 8.47
C ARG A 109 -0.87 -15.82 8.09
N ALA A 110 -0.67 -15.50 6.81
CA ALA A 110 0.52 -14.76 6.37
C ALA A 110 0.60 -13.37 7.01
N ILE A 111 -0.52 -12.65 7.16
CA ILE A 111 -0.56 -11.35 7.85
C ILE A 111 -0.22 -11.53 9.35
N ASP A 112 -0.84 -12.52 10.02
CA ASP A 112 -0.55 -12.83 11.43
C ASP A 112 0.92 -13.22 11.65
N GLU A 113 1.49 -14.05 10.77
CA GLU A 113 2.90 -14.48 10.79
C GLU A 113 3.83 -13.30 10.56
N ALA A 114 3.57 -12.48 9.53
CA ALA A 114 4.35 -11.29 9.22
C ALA A 114 4.34 -10.29 10.37
N PHE A 115 3.17 -10.03 10.97
CA PHE A 115 3.05 -9.13 12.12
C PHE A 115 3.86 -9.64 13.32
N LYS A 116 3.75 -10.93 13.64
CA LYS A 116 4.51 -11.57 14.74
C LYS A 116 6.02 -11.56 14.45
N HIS A 117 6.43 -11.96 13.25
CA HIS A 117 7.83 -11.99 12.82
C HIS A 117 8.49 -10.61 12.97
N ARG A 118 7.73 -9.56 12.66
CA ARG A 118 8.19 -8.17 12.77
C ARG A 118 7.97 -7.54 14.15
N ASN A 119 7.52 -8.30 15.15
CA ASN A 119 7.17 -7.80 16.48
C ASN A 119 6.25 -6.56 16.43
N GLY A 120 5.34 -6.52 15.45
CA GLY A 120 4.46 -5.37 15.20
C GLY A 120 5.11 -4.14 14.54
N HIS A 121 6.39 -4.21 14.16
CA HIS A 121 7.12 -3.14 13.44
C HIS A 121 6.94 -3.23 11.91
N ILE A 122 5.70 -3.43 11.48
CA ILE A 122 5.30 -3.39 10.07
C ILE A 122 3.83 -2.95 10.00
N MET A 123 3.50 -2.06 9.07
CA MET A 123 2.13 -1.62 8.83
C MET A 123 1.54 -2.34 7.63
N PHE A 124 0.27 -2.73 7.71
CA PHE A 124 -0.49 -3.23 6.58
C PHE A 124 -1.57 -2.22 6.23
N ILE A 125 -1.62 -1.78 4.98
CA ILE A 125 -2.65 -0.86 4.47
C ILE A 125 -3.31 -1.53 3.27
N ALA A 126 -4.63 -1.59 3.26
CA ALA A 126 -5.37 -2.22 2.17
C ALA A 126 -6.56 -1.40 1.69
N ALA A 127 -6.95 -1.62 0.43
CA ALA A 127 -8.17 -1.06 -0.13
C ALA A 127 -9.39 -1.63 0.61
N ALA A 128 -10.23 -0.76 1.19
CA ALA A 128 -11.31 -1.20 2.06
C ALA A 128 -12.47 -1.88 1.31
N THR A 129 -12.89 -1.34 0.17
CA THR A 129 -14.17 -1.73 -0.45
C THR A 129 -14.15 -1.63 -1.96
N ALA A 130 -14.92 -2.49 -2.62
CA ALA A 130 -15.35 -2.32 -4.00
C ALA A 130 -16.47 -1.26 -4.11
N ALA A 131 -16.70 -0.72 -5.31
CA ALA A 131 -17.85 0.14 -5.57
C ALA A 131 -19.17 -0.57 -5.19
N LYS A 132 -20.07 0.16 -4.53
CA LYS A 132 -21.39 -0.29 -4.05
C LYS A 132 -21.36 -1.38 -2.98
N CYS A 133 -20.20 -1.68 -2.39
CA CYS A 133 -20.09 -2.62 -1.28
C CYS A 133 -20.21 -1.90 0.08
N SER A 134 -21.01 -2.44 0.99
CA SER A 134 -21.28 -1.88 2.33
C SER A 134 -20.45 -2.49 3.45
N GLU A 135 -19.49 -3.33 3.11
CA GLU A 135 -18.66 -4.07 4.07
C GLU A 135 -17.19 -3.85 3.76
N VAL A 136 -16.35 -3.83 4.80
CA VAL A 136 -14.90 -3.85 4.62
C VAL A 136 -14.53 -5.23 4.08
N MET A 137 -13.95 -5.26 2.88
CA MET A 137 -13.54 -6.49 2.22
C MET A 137 -12.18 -6.95 2.73
N PHE A 138 -11.90 -8.24 2.57
CA PHE A 138 -10.60 -8.79 2.90
C PHE A 138 -9.55 -8.39 1.81
N PRO A 139 -8.28 -8.09 2.15
CA PRO A 139 -7.63 -8.23 3.47
C PRO A 139 -7.86 -7.04 4.42
N ALA A 140 -8.55 -5.98 4.01
CA ALA A 140 -8.73 -4.79 4.83
C ALA A 140 -9.54 -5.02 6.13
N SER A 141 -10.40 -6.04 6.17
CA SER A 141 -11.13 -6.44 7.37
C SER A 141 -10.28 -7.20 8.40
N HIS A 142 -9.04 -7.56 8.06
CA HIS A 142 -8.15 -8.27 8.97
C HIS A 142 -7.68 -7.35 10.12
N ARG A 143 -7.67 -7.86 11.36
CA ARG A 143 -7.38 -7.09 12.60
C ARG A 143 -6.06 -6.30 12.65
N TYR A 144 -5.08 -6.66 11.83
CA TYR A 144 -3.77 -6.00 11.75
C TYR A 144 -3.63 -5.10 10.52
N VAL A 145 -4.69 -4.96 9.73
CA VAL A 145 -4.71 -4.18 8.49
C VAL A 145 -5.52 -2.91 8.73
N ILE A 146 -4.97 -1.80 8.24
CA ILE A 146 -5.66 -0.52 8.20
C ILE A 146 -6.42 -0.46 6.87
N ALA A 147 -7.74 -0.39 6.95
CA ALA A 147 -8.62 -0.28 5.81
C ALA A 147 -8.66 1.18 5.32
N ALA A 148 -8.27 1.39 4.06
CA ALA A 148 -8.31 2.70 3.42
C ALA A 148 -9.58 2.87 2.60
N ARG A 149 -10.38 3.89 2.94
CA ARG A 149 -11.68 4.15 2.31
C ARG A 149 -11.67 5.50 1.59
N PRO A 150 -12.22 5.58 0.36
CA PRO A 150 -12.18 6.81 -0.43
C PRO A 150 -13.29 7.78 -0.02
N LEU A 151 -12.90 9.05 0.07
CA LEU A 151 -13.76 10.23 0.16
C LEU A 151 -13.77 10.94 -1.19
N ASP A 152 -14.85 11.67 -1.43
CA ASP A 152 -14.93 12.64 -2.52
C ASP A 152 -14.12 13.91 -2.24
N LEU A 153 -14.08 14.81 -3.21
CA LEU A 153 -13.37 16.10 -3.11
C LEU A 153 -13.94 17.04 -2.03
N THR A 154 -15.12 16.76 -1.50
CA THR A 154 -15.76 17.52 -0.41
C THR A 154 -15.45 16.95 0.97
N GLY A 155 -14.80 15.78 1.03
CA GLY A 155 -14.60 15.02 2.27
C GLY A 155 -15.83 14.20 2.67
N SER A 156 -16.83 14.08 1.80
CA SER A 156 -17.99 13.22 2.02
C SER A 156 -17.71 11.81 1.53
N LEU A 157 -18.51 10.85 2.01
CA LEU A 157 -18.47 9.50 1.45
C LEU A 157 -18.80 9.57 -0.03
N TRP A 158 -17.90 9.04 -0.85
CA TRP A 158 -18.09 8.94 -2.29
C TRP A 158 -19.43 8.27 -2.57
N SER A 159 -20.27 8.85 -3.45
CA SER A 159 -21.67 8.45 -3.64
C SER A 159 -21.86 6.97 -3.99
N ASP A 160 -20.85 6.35 -4.59
CA ASP A 160 -20.83 4.92 -4.91
C ASP A 160 -20.45 4.03 -3.71
N GLN A 161 -20.28 4.57 -2.51
CA GLN A 161 -19.93 3.82 -1.30
C GLN A 161 -21.01 3.94 -0.21
N PRO A 162 -21.84 2.90 0.00
CA PRO A 162 -22.80 2.89 1.11
C PRO A 162 -22.10 2.95 2.47
N LEU A 163 -22.82 3.41 3.51
CA LEU A 163 -22.29 3.41 4.88
C LEU A 163 -21.85 2.00 5.29
N VAL A 164 -20.61 1.89 5.77
CA VAL A 164 -20.02 0.61 6.16
C VAL A 164 -20.47 0.25 7.57
N ARG A 165 -20.92 -0.99 7.76
CA ARG A 165 -21.10 -1.57 9.10
C ARG A 165 -19.73 -1.89 9.67
N LYS A 166 -19.21 -1.02 10.54
CA LYS A 166 -17.92 -1.23 11.19
C LYS A 166 -18.01 -2.39 12.17
N SER A 167 -17.15 -3.38 12.02
CA SER A 167 -16.84 -4.28 13.13
C SER A 167 -16.00 -3.52 14.18
N PRO A 168 -16.16 -3.76 15.49
CA PRO A 168 -15.37 -3.08 16.53
C PRO A 168 -13.86 -3.25 16.40
N ARG A 169 -13.39 -4.20 15.58
CA ARG A 169 -11.98 -4.55 15.41
C ARG A 169 -11.35 -3.97 14.14
N GLU A 170 -12.11 -3.28 13.30
CA GLU A 170 -11.62 -2.73 12.04
C GLU A 170 -11.10 -1.31 12.23
N VAL A 171 -9.84 -1.07 11.84
CA VAL A 171 -9.28 0.29 11.76
C VAL A 171 -9.53 0.83 10.36
N VAL A 172 -10.56 1.65 10.20
CA VAL A 172 -10.90 2.30 8.92
C VAL A 172 -10.42 3.74 8.94
N ILE A 173 -9.57 4.11 7.97
CA ILE A 173 -9.17 5.49 7.72
C ILE A 173 -9.73 5.93 6.37
N GLU A 174 -10.42 7.07 6.40
CA GLU A 174 -11.02 7.71 5.24
C GLU A 174 -10.08 8.80 4.72
N THR A 175 -9.81 8.80 3.42
CA THR A 175 -8.96 9.80 2.74
C THR A 175 -9.43 10.01 1.31
N LEU A 176 -8.89 11.01 0.62
CA LEU A 176 -9.24 11.29 -0.77
C LEU A 176 -9.09 10.02 -1.63
N GLY A 177 -10.09 9.74 -2.45
CA GLY A 177 -10.02 8.63 -3.39
C GLY A 177 -10.96 8.75 -4.58
N GLU A 178 -11.57 9.92 -4.79
CA GLU A 178 -12.33 10.23 -6.00
C GLU A 178 -11.58 11.22 -6.89
N CYS A 179 -11.59 10.98 -8.21
CA CYS A 179 -11.08 11.91 -9.22
C CYS A 179 -9.63 12.36 -8.93
N VAL A 180 -8.79 11.41 -8.51
CA VAL A 180 -7.39 11.65 -8.20
C VAL A 180 -6.57 11.50 -9.47
N PRO A 181 -5.68 12.47 -9.79
CA PRO A 181 -4.78 12.33 -10.91
C PRO A 181 -3.67 11.32 -10.61
N VAL A 182 -3.47 10.37 -11.52
CA VAL A 182 -2.38 9.39 -11.50
C VAL A 182 -1.71 9.34 -12.88
N ALA A 183 -0.47 8.88 -12.97
CA ALA A 183 0.16 8.60 -14.26
C ALA A 183 -0.06 7.13 -14.62
N ASP A 184 -0.54 6.87 -15.83
CA ASP A 184 -0.69 5.52 -16.35
C ASP A 184 0.67 4.92 -16.80
N SER A 185 0.64 3.72 -17.38
CA SER A 185 1.85 3.04 -17.89
C SER A 185 2.56 3.79 -19.03
N LYS A 186 1.90 4.77 -19.66
CA LYS A 186 2.46 5.66 -20.69
C LYS A 186 2.83 7.04 -20.14
N GLN A 187 2.80 7.22 -18.81
CA GLN A 187 3.00 8.51 -18.13
C GLN A 187 1.98 9.58 -18.52
N ILE A 188 0.81 9.16 -18.99
CA ILE A 188 -0.30 10.06 -19.28
C ILE A 188 -1.11 10.24 -18.01
N LYS A 189 -1.38 11.50 -17.67
CA LYS A 189 -2.23 11.85 -16.53
C LYS A 189 -3.65 11.38 -16.79
N VAL A 190 -4.12 10.46 -15.96
CA VAL A 190 -5.50 9.95 -15.96
C VAL A 190 -6.12 10.17 -14.59
N TYR A 191 -7.44 10.28 -14.54
CA TYR A 191 -8.17 10.39 -13.28
C TYR A 191 -8.71 9.03 -12.86
N ARG A 192 -8.52 8.69 -11.59
CA ARG A 192 -8.97 7.44 -10.99
C ARG A 192 -9.74 7.69 -9.71
N SER A 193 -10.69 6.80 -9.45
CA SER A 193 -11.45 6.75 -8.22
C SER A 193 -11.45 5.33 -7.67
N GLY A 194 -11.35 5.18 -6.36
CA GLY A 194 -11.45 3.88 -5.70
C GLY A 194 -10.71 3.78 -4.37
N SER A 195 -10.99 2.71 -3.64
CA SER A 195 -10.31 2.41 -2.38
C SER A 195 -8.83 2.10 -2.55
N SER A 196 -8.41 1.65 -3.74
CA SER A 196 -6.99 1.45 -4.09
C SER A 196 -6.23 2.79 -4.12
N ILE A 197 -6.86 3.83 -4.68
CA ILE A 197 -6.35 5.20 -4.68
C ILE A 197 -6.24 5.73 -3.24
N ALA A 198 -7.29 5.54 -2.43
CA ALA A 198 -7.27 5.93 -1.02
C ALA A 198 -6.14 5.22 -0.24
N ALA A 199 -5.91 3.94 -0.50
CA ALA A 199 -4.80 3.18 0.10
C ALA A 199 -3.44 3.79 -0.26
N ALA A 200 -3.22 4.12 -1.53
CA ALA A 200 -1.98 4.77 -1.97
C ALA A 200 -1.73 6.12 -1.30
N ILE A 201 -2.77 6.96 -1.16
CA ILE A 201 -2.67 8.24 -0.45
C ILE A 201 -2.40 8.01 1.04
N LEU A 202 -3.06 7.03 1.67
CA LEU A 202 -2.85 6.71 3.07
C LEU A 202 -1.41 6.21 3.34
N VAL A 203 -0.84 5.43 2.43
CA VAL A 203 0.57 5.02 2.48
C VAL A 203 1.47 6.26 2.46
N ALA A 204 1.19 7.24 1.59
CA ALA A 204 1.99 8.46 1.54
C ALA A 204 1.90 9.31 2.81
N ILE A 205 0.69 9.41 3.41
CA ILE A 205 0.49 10.07 4.71
C ILE A 205 1.27 9.34 5.80
N ALA A 206 1.16 8.00 5.88
CA ALA A 206 1.87 7.19 6.86
C ALA A 206 3.39 7.35 6.72
N ALA A 207 3.91 7.34 5.49
CA ALA A 207 5.33 7.55 5.21
C ALA A 207 5.82 8.93 5.71
N ALA A 208 5.08 10.00 5.42
CA ALA A 208 5.43 11.34 5.90
C ALA A 208 5.45 11.42 7.44
N LEU A 209 4.50 10.76 8.10
CA LEU A 209 4.47 10.69 9.57
C LEU A 209 5.66 9.91 10.13
N LEU A 210 5.97 8.73 9.58
CA LEU A 210 7.12 7.92 10.00
C LEU A 210 8.44 8.68 9.83
N GLU A 211 8.61 9.37 8.70
CA GLU A 211 9.77 10.21 8.45
C GLU A 211 9.92 11.33 9.50
N SER A 212 8.81 11.99 9.85
CA SER A 212 8.81 13.08 10.83
C SER A 212 9.24 12.62 12.24
N VAL A 213 8.82 11.41 12.64
CA VAL A 213 9.19 10.82 13.93
C VAL A 213 10.68 10.55 13.99
N ASP A 214 11.26 10.05 12.90
CA ASP A 214 12.69 9.77 12.80
C ASP A 214 13.52 11.05 12.79
N LEU A 215 13.06 12.10 12.13
CA LEU A 215 13.67 13.44 12.20
C LEU A 215 13.68 13.97 13.64
N GLY A 216 12.55 13.89 14.34
CA GLY A 216 12.44 14.31 15.74
C GLY A 216 13.37 13.53 16.68
N ARG A 217 13.51 12.21 16.49
CA ARG A 217 14.46 11.37 17.25
C ARG A 217 15.92 11.78 17.02
N LYS A 218 16.30 12.07 15.77
CA LYS A 218 17.66 12.53 15.43
C LYS A 218 17.97 13.89 16.07
N GLN A 219 17.03 14.83 16.03
CA GLN A 219 17.21 16.14 16.67
C GLN A 219 17.40 16.03 18.19
N ARG A 220 16.61 15.19 18.88
CA ARG A 220 16.76 14.99 20.33
C ARG A 220 18.11 14.37 20.73
N LYS A 221 18.68 13.49 19.92
CA LYS A 221 20.06 12.98 20.14
C LYS A 221 21.11 14.07 19.94
N GLY A 222 20.94 14.94 18.96
CA GLY A 222 21.82 16.10 18.73
C GLY A 222 21.75 17.17 19.83
N TRP A 223 20.61 17.30 20.53
CA TRP A 223 20.47 18.21 21.66
C TRP A 223 21.09 17.66 22.94
N ARG A 224 20.99 16.35 23.21
CA ARG A 224 21.65 15.73 24.38
C ARG A 224 23.18 15.86 24.35
N LEU A 225 23.79 15.80 23.17
CA LEU A 225 25.24 16.00 23.00
C LEU A 225 25.71 17.46 23.17
N ARG A 226 24.79 18.44 23.31
CA ARG A 226 25.14 19.86 23.56
C ARG A 226 24.85 20.32 24.98
N CYS A 227 24.27 19.47 25.82
CA CYS A 227 23.95 19.80 27.21
C CYS A 227 24.92 19.18 28.21
N GLU A 228 26.01 18.56 27.76
CA GLU A 228 27.17 18.26 28.59
C GLU A 228 28.14 19.43 28.48
N VAL A 229 27.98 20.40 29.38
CA VAL A 229 28.94 21.48 29.67
C VAL A 229 29.28 21.40 31.15
#